data_AF-A0A3D5JWE9-F1
#
_entry.id   AF-A0A3D5JWE9-F1
#
_cell.length_a   1.000
_cell.length_b   1.000
_cell.length_c   1.000
_cell.angle_alpha   90.00
_cell.angle_beta   90.00
_cell.angle_gamma   90.00
#
_symmetry.space_group_name_H-M   'P 1'
#
loop_
_entity.id
_entity.type
_entity.pdbx_description
1 polymer ?
#
loop_
_entity_poly.entity_id
_entity_poly.type
_entity_poly.pdbx_seq_one_letter_code
_entity_poly.pdbx_strand_id
1 'polypeptide(L)' 'MIDGELDVLLAGERQKYPLGEHKITPPGAAVKTLPVGEFILVVKENQLSIAWVPEKEAKWGRVEREVTLK' A
#
# COMPACT_ATOMS: atom_id res chain seq x y z
N MET A 1 8.27 -0.13 -8.31
CA MET A 1 8.13 1.34 -8.24
C MET A 1 6.67 1.57 -7.88
N ILE A 2 6.38 1.89 -6.62
CA ILE A 2 5.01 1.87 -6.05
C ILE A 2 4.27 3.20 -6.29
N ASP A 3 4.98 4.24 -6.76
CA ASP A 3 4.45 5.60 -6.93
C ASP A 3 3.16 5.66 -7.76
N GLY A 4 3.05 4.92 -8.86
CA GLY A 4 1.83 4.94 -9.70
C GLY A 4 0.63 4.17 -9.11
N GLU A 5 0.84 3.34 -8.09
CA GLU A 5 -0.17 2.37 -7.60
C GLU A 5 -0.81 2.82 -6.30
N LEU A 6 -0.02 3.55 -5.49
CA LEU A 6 -0.56 4.47 -4.51
C LEU A 6 -1.50 5.47 -5.18
N ASP A 7 -1.13 5.99 -6.35
CA ASP A 7 -1.98 6.91 -7.10
C ASP A 7 -3.33 6.26 -7.51
N VAL A 8 -3.32 4.99 -7.93
CA VAL A 8 -4.55 4.24 -8.23
C VAL A 8 -5.39 3.97 -6.97
N LEU A 9 -4.76 3.56 -5.87
CA LEU A 9 -5.44 3.39 -4.57
C LEU A 9 -6.05 4.72 -4.10
N LEU A 10 -5.32 5.83 -4.28
CA LEU A 10 -5.76 7.18 -3.96
C LEU A 10 -6.89 7.66 -4.88
N ALA A 11 -6.83 7.32 -6.17
CA ALA A 11 -7.76 7.79 -7.20
C ALA A 11 -9.14 7.11 -7.15
N GLY A 12 -9.26 5.90 -6.61
CA GLY A 12 -10.54 5.17 -6.66
C GLY A 12 -10.87 4.25 -5.49
N GLU A 13 -9.90 3.83 -4.68
CA GLU A 13 -10.15 2.84 -3.62
C GLU A 13 -10.10 3.41 -2.21
N ARG A 14 -9.51 4.59 -2.00
CA ARG A 14 -9.46 5.26 -0.68
C ARG A 14 -10.84 5.39 -0.04
N GLN A 15 -11.88 5.74 -0.79
CA GLN A 15 -13.24 5.88 -0.25
C GLN A 15 -13.79 4.59 0.38
N LYS A 16 -13.25 3.42 0.01
CA LYS A 16 -13.62 2.13 0.60
C LYS A 16 -12.93 1.85 1.93
N TYR A 17 -11.88 2.61 2.26
CA TYR A 17 -11.06 2.40 3.45
C TYR A 17 -11.32 3.52 4.48
N PRO A 18 -12.02 3.21 5.59
CA PRO A 18 -12.17 4.15 6.68
C PRO A 18 -10.83 4.40 7.38
N LEU A 19 -10.77 5.38 8.28
CA LEU A 19 -9.57 5.62 9.10
C LEU A 19 -9.17 4.35 9.87
N GLY A 20 -7.87 4.06 9.91
CA GLY A 20 -7.30 2.88 10.57
C GLY A 20 -6.40 2.05 9.66
N GLU A 21 -6.04 0.86 10.14
CA GLU A 21 -5.21 -0.11 9.40
C GLU A 21 -6.08 -1.13 8.69
N HIS A 22 -5.80 -1.35 7.40
CA HIS A 22 -6.56 -2.23 6.53
C HIS A 22 -5.62 -3.15 5.78
N LYS A 23 -5.92 -4.44 5.77
CA LYS A 23 -5.26 -5.37 4.85
C LYS A 23 -5.86 -5.18 3.47
N ILE A 24 -5.03 -4.86 2.49
CA ILE A 24 -5.48 -4.59 1.12
C ILE A 24 -4.74 -5.48 0.13
N THR A 25 -5.30 -5.63 -1.05
CA THR A 25 -4.60 -6.16 -2.22
C THR A 25 -4.56 -5.04 -3.23
N PRO A 26 -3.40 -4.41 -3.49
CA PRO A 26 -3.34 -3.27 -4.39
C PRO A 26 -3.80 -3.67 -5.80
N PRO A 27 -4.66 -2.87 -6.45
CA PRO A 27 -5.13 -3.14 -7.80
C PRO A 27 -4.04 -2.78 -8.82
N GLY A 28 -3.13 -3.70 -9.16
CA GLY A 28 -2.18 -3.43 -10.24
C GLY A 28 -0.81 -4.10 -10.18
N ALA A 29 0.11 -3.54 -10.97
CA ALA A 29 1.42 -4.08 -11.33
C ALA A 29 2.45 -4.20 -10.17
N ALA A 30 2.12 -3.77 -8.96
CA ALA A 30 2.91 -3.85 -7.73
C ALA A 30 3.13 -5.30 -7.38
N VAL A 31 2.04 -6.06 -7.50
CA VAL A 31 2.01 -7.50 -7.26
C VAL A 31 2.86 -8.24 -8.30
N LYS A 32 3.13 -7.64 -9.48
CA LYS A 32 3.99 -8.27 -10.50
C LYS A 32 5.48 -8.15 -10.19
N THR A 33 5.89 -7.18 -9.38
CA THR A 33 7.32 -6.94 -9.09
C THR A 33 7.71 -7.27 -7.65
N LEU A 34 6.74 -7.31 -6.74
CA LEU A 34 6.94 -7.69 -5.36
C LEU A 34 6.64 -9.18 -5.17
N PRO A 35 7.44 -9.90 -4.37
CA PRO A 35 7.13 -11.28 -4.02
C PRO A 35 5.86 -11.35 -3.15
N VAL A 36 5.36 -12.57 -2.94
CA VAL A 36 4.16 -12.81 -2.13
C VAL A 36 4.34 -12.21 -0.73
N GLY A 37 3.37 -11.41 -0.32
CA GLY A 37 3.35 -10.71 0.96
C GLY A 37 2.03 -10.00 1.18
N GLU A 38 1.83 -9.50 2.39
CA GLU A 38 0.64 -8.76 2.79
C GLU A 38 0.86 -7.25 2.59
N PHE A 39 -0.15 -6.55 2.09
CA PHE A 39 -0.15 -5.09 2.07
C PHE A 39 -1.05 -4.57 3.18
N ILE A 40 -0.45 -3.74 4.06
CA ILE A 40 -1.11 -3.03 5.15
C ILE A 40 -1.25 -1.58 4.70
N LEU A 41 -2.49 -1.12 4.55
CA LEU A 41 -2.83 0.28 4.31
C LEU A 41 -3.20 0.93 5.63
N VAL A 42 -2.50 1.99 6.01
CA VAL A 42 -2.82 2.85 7.15
C VAL A 42 -3.42 4.14 6.63
N VAL A 43 -4.69 4.37 6.91
CA VAL A 43 -5.41 5.58 6.53
C VAL A 43 -5.56 6.47 7.76
N LYS A 44 -4.91 7.63 7.72
CA LYS A 44 -5.06 8.71 8.69
C LYS A 44 -5.82 9.87 8.05
N GLU A 45 -6.19 10.87 8.85
CA GLU A 45 -7.02 12.00 8.40
C GLU A 45 -6.44 12.70 7.17
N ASN A 46 -5.12 12.96 7.18
CA ASN A 46 -4.44 13.69 6.10
C ASN A 46 -3.21 12.97 5.54
N GLN A 47 -3.10 11.67 5.80
CA GLN A 47 -1.93 10.87 5.48
C GLN A 47 -2.37 9.44 5.19
N LEU A 48 -1.74 8.85 4.18
CA LEU A 48 -1.99 7.48 3.78
C LEU A 48 -0.65 6.79 3.63
N SER A 49 -0.48 5.70 4.37
CA SER A 49 0.75 4.91 4.34
C SER A 49 0.42 3.49 3.89
N ILE A 50 1.25 2.91 3.04
CA ILE A 50 1.16 1.53 2.62
C ILE A 50 2.46 0.83 2.99
N ALA A 51 2.35 -0.26 3.74
CA ALA A 51 3.45 -1.13 4.09
C ALA A 51 3.23 -2.48 3.43
N TRP A 52 4.20 -2.92 2.64
CA TRP A 52 4.27 -4.28 2.17
C TRP A 52 5.16 -5.10 3.10
N VAL A 53 4.58 -6.17 3.64
CA VAL A 53 5.21 -7.11 4.55
C VAL A 53 5.36 -8.44 3.82
N PRO A 54 6.61 -8.85 3.49
CA PRO A 54 6.82 -10.13 2.83
C PRO A 54 6.45 -11.30 3.74
N GLU A 55 5.78 -12.33 3.20
CA GLU A 55 5.44 -13.54 3.95
C GLU A 55 6.67 -14.43 4.19
N LYS A 56 7.65 -14.37 3.28
CA LYS A 56 8.97 -15.00 3.39
C LYS A 56 10.03 -13.96 3.16
N GLU A 57 11.16 -14.05 3.87
CA GLU A 57 12.31 -13.14 3.75
C GLU A 57 12.58 -12.76 2.30
N ALA A 58 12.05 -11.60 1.91
CA ALA A 58 12.23 -11.10 0.57
C ALA A 58 13.54 -10.36 0.52
N LYS A 59 14.25 -10.51 -0.60
CA LYS A 59 15.52 -9.80 -0.88
C LYS A 59 15.46 -8.28 -0.67
N TRP A 60 14.26 -7.71 -0.64
CA TRP A 60 14.01 -6.26 -0.58
C TRP A 60 13.59 -5.76 0.82
N GLY A 61 13.39 -6.64 1.81
CA GLY A 61 12.93 -6.25 3.15
C GLY A 61 11.49 -5.72 3.19
N ARG A 62 11.03 -5.19 4.33
CA ARG A 62 9.73 -4.49 4.44
C ARG A 62 9.80 -3.21 3.61
N VAL A 63 8.86 -3.02 2.70
CA VAL A 63 8.77 -1.80 1.88
C VAL A 63 7.61 -0.96 2.40
N GLU A 64 7.91 0.20 2.96
CA GLU A 64 6.90 1.13 3.44
C GLU A 64 6.94 2.43 2.62
N ARG A 65 5.77 2.97 2.30
CA ARG A 65 5.60 4.23 1.61
C ARG A 65 4.48 5.04 2.24
N GLU A 66 4.72 6.33 2.34
CA GLU A 66 3.82 7.28 2.96
C GLU A 66 3.55 8.44 2.02
N VAL A 67 2.29 8.85 1.95
CA VAL A 67 1.83 9.98 1.15
C VAL A 67 1.00 10.89 2.04
N THR A 68 1.40 12.16 2.10
CA THR A 68 0.58 13.21 2.70
C THR A 68 -0.41 13.70 1.66
N LEU A 69 -1.68 13.73 2.02
CA LEU A 69 -2.74 14.23 1.16
C LEU A 69 -2.84 15.74 1.38
N LYS A 70 -2.83 16.52 0.29
CA LYS A 70 -3.00 17.97 0.36
C LYS A 70 -4.44 18.37 0.13
#